data_AF-R8YXY1-F1
#
_entry.id   AF-R8YXY1-F1
#
_cell.length_a   1.000
_cell.length_b   1.000
_cell.length_c   1.000
_cell.angle_alpha   90.00
_cell.angle_beta   90.00
_cell.angle_gamma   90.00
#
_symmetry.space_group_name_H-M   'P 1'
#
loop_
_entity.id
_entity.type
_entity.pdbx_description
1 polymer ?
#
loop_
_entity_poly.entity_id
_entity_poly.type
_entity_poly.pdbx_seq_one_letter_code
_entity_poly.pdbx_strand_id
1 'polypeptide(L)'
;MAFLIEGYNLDNEISLDMFYPESFRSLDELIVIHEENLIVVKEIWSGKMCDTFFNLHTLERIDPFKRYNQENGKAFIEKIDDLTVVTTVSVEKETMAEYLFGAVFKNGQQIFKSFDVRYFSLPTLSTYEKYLNVQSNLKVIQKNRENFFKGFNDLSFEEKVSKLRQIFRTNFRTNCEIGYYPPEYFLPQELFESLDNDSEFRTALLEVLRLEESATNEPASVVFDNLIKHYVYCKET
;
A
#
# COMPACT_ATOMS: atom_id res chain seq x y z
N MET A 1 -26.69 -3.37 4.22
CA MET A 1 -26.18 -2.64 5.37
C MET A 1 -26.60 -3.43 6.60
N ALA A 2 -25.73 -3.62 7.57
CA ALA A 2 -26.07 -4.45 8.73
C ALA A 2 -27.01 -3.69 9.69
N PHE A 3 -27.77 -4.44 10.49
CA PHE A 3 -28.61 -3.96 11.59
C PHE A 3 -28.32 -4.78 12.84
N LEU A 4 -28.30 -4.13 14.00
CA LEU A 4 -28.19 -4.83 15.28
C LEU A 4 -29.53 -5.50 15.62
N ILE A 5 -29.49 -6.72 16.14
CA ILE A 5 -30.68 -7.41 16.66
C ILE A 5 -31.06 -6.78 18.01
N GLU A 6 -32.21 -6.10 18.08
CA GLU A 6 -32.72 -5.53 19.34
C GLU A 6 -32.94 -6.64 20.39
N GLY A 7 -32.37 -6.48 21.59
CA GLY A 7 -32.70 -7.32 22.76
C GLY A 7 -31.54 -7.90 23.57
N TYR A 8 -30.27 -7.58 23.26
CA TYR A 8 -29.14 -8.13 24.01
C TYR A 8 -28.60 -7.17 25.10
N ASN A 9 -28.32 -7.73 26.28
CA ASN A 9 -27.63 -7.03 27.37
C ASN A 9 -26.17 -6.74 26.97
N LEU A 10 -25.74 -5.49 27.17
CA LEU A 10 -24.40 -4.94 26.88
C LEU A 10 -23.24 -5.60 27.66
N ASP A 11 -23.54 -6.54 28.56
CA ASP A 11 -22.54 -7.26 29.37
C ASP A 11 -21.89 -8.43 28.62
N ASN A 12 -22.38 -8.78 27.42
CA ASN A 12 -21.81 -9.83 26.57
C ASN A 12 -20.79 -9.27 25.58
N GLU A 13 -19.77 -10.07 25.27
CA GLU A 13 -18.79 -9.79 24.21
C GLU A 13 -19.50 -9.62 22.85
N ILE A 14 -19.19 -8.55 22.13
CA ILE A 14 -19.85 -8.23 20.85
C ILE A 14 -19.38 -9.20 19.77
N SER A 15 -20.34 -9.86 19.12
CA SER A 15 -20.08 -10.88 18.10
C SER A 15 -20.94 -10.67 16.84
N LEU A 16 -20.49 -11.26 15.72
CA LEU A 16 -21.09 -11.03 14.40
C LEU A 16 -22.54 -11.53 14.30
N ASP A 17 -22.91 -12.56 15.07
CA ASP A 17 -24.27 -13.12 15.18
C ASP A 17 -25.29 -12.15 15.81
N MET A 18 -24.82 -11.07 16.44
CA MET A 18 -25.67 -9.98 16.94
C MET A 18 -26.18 -9.07 15.82
N PHE A 19 -25.74 -9.27 14.58
CA PHE A 19 -26.09 -8.43 13.44
C PHE A 19 -26.88 -9.23 12.39
N TYR A 20 -27.79 -8.55 11.70
CA TYR A 20 -28.50 -9.08 10.54
C TYR A 20 -28.22 -8.22 9.31
N PRO A 21 -27.84 -8.80 8.17
CA PRO A 21 -27.59 -8.05 6.95
C PRO A 21 -28.91 -7.56 6.32
N GLU A 22 -28.89 -6.38 5.70
CA GLU A 22 -29.95 -5.99 4.77
C GLU A 22 -30.05 -6.99 3.61
N SER A 23 -31.26 -7.25 3.14
CA SER A 23 -31.58 -8.30 2.17
C SER A 23 -30.53 -8.44 1.04
N PHE A 24 -30.17 -9.69 0.72
CA PHE A 24 -29.19 -10.08 -0.32
C PHE A 24 -27.72 -9.75 -0.03
N ARG A 25 -27.37 -9.39 1.21
CA ARG A 25 -25.98 -9.29 1.66
C ARG A 25 -25.61 -10.44 2.59
N SER A 26 -24.33 -10.77 2.63
CA SER A 26 -23.76 -11.73 3.58
C SER A 26 -22.85 -11.00 4.54
N LEU A 27 -22.95 -11.30 5.84
CA LEU A 27 -21.98 -10.84 6.83
C LEU A 27 -20.67 -11.62 6.67
N ASP A 28 -19.55 -10.91 6.74
CA ASP A 28 -18.21 -11.48 6.57
C ASP A 28 -17.41 -11.38 7.87
N GLU A 29 -17.28 -10.19 8.43
CA GLU A 29 -16.41 -9.93 9.57
C GLU A 29 -16.97 -8.84 10.49
N LEU A 30 -16.64 -8.94 11.78
CA LEU A 30 -16.86 -7.89 12.77
C LEU A 30 -15.52 -7.43 13.34
N ILE A 31 -15.28 -6.12 13.34
CA ILE A 31 -14.08 -5.50 13.89
C ILE A 31 -14.50 -4.49 14.96
N VAL A 32 -13.98 -4.64 16.18
CA VAL A 32 -14.20 -3.70 17.28
C VAL A 32 -12.98 -2.79 17.41
N ILE A 33 -13.22 -1.48 17.43
CA ILE A 33 -12.16 -0.46 17.45
C ILE A 33 -12.43 0.48 18.62
N HIS A 34 -11.91 0.08 19.78
CA HIS A 34 -12.14 0.79 21.04
C HIS A 34 -11.68 2.24 21.00
N GLU A 35 -10.53 2.50 20.37
CA GLU A 35 -9.90 3.83 20.28
C GLU A 35 -10.78 4.84 19.51
N GLU A 36 -11.53 4.37 18.51
CA GLU A 36 -12.45 5.19 17.72
C GLU A 36 -13.91 5.09 18.19
N ASN A 37 -14.19 4.34 19.27
CA ASN A 37 -15.55 4.03 19.75
C ASN A 37 -16.44 3.47 18.62
N LEU A 38 -15.92 2.51 17.86
CA LEU A 38 -16.50 2.04 16.60
C LEU A 38 -16.62 0.51 16.57
N ILE A 39 -17.71 0.01 15.99
CA ILE A 39 -17.83 -1.35 15.49
C ILE A 39 -17.98 -1.26 13.98
N VAL A 40 -17.20 -2.05 13.25
CA VAL A 40 -17.26 -2.17 11.80
C VAL A 40 -17.75 -3.56 11.46
N VAL A 41 -18.89 -3.63 10.77
CA VAL A 41 -19.43 -4.88 10.23
C VAL A 41 -19.16 -4.88 8.73
N LYS A 42 -18.37 -5.84 8.28
CA LYS A 42 -18.08 -6.06 6.87
C LYS A 42 -19.12 -6.96 6.24
N GLU A 43 -19.66 -6.54 5.11
CA GLU A 43 -20.66 -7.25 4.33
C GLU A 43 -20.16 -7.50 2.90
N ILE A 44 -20.52 -8.65 2.32
CA ILE A 44 -20.33 -8.92 0.90
C ILE A 44 -21.64 -8.59 0.17
N TRP A 45 -21.56 -7.73 -0.85
CA TRP A 45 -22.68 -7.39 -1.73
C TRP A 45 -22.23 -7.32 -3.19
N SER A 46 -22.85 -8.12 -4.07
CA SER A 46 -22.50 -8.21 -5.50
C SER A 46 -20.99 -8.39 -5.76
N GLY A 47 -20.31 -9.17 -4.90
CA GLY A 47 -18.86 -9.42 -5.01
C GLY A 47 -17.96 -8.29 -4.50
N LYS A 48 -18.52 -7.19 -3.96
CA LYS A 48 -17.79 -6.11 -3.31
C LYS A 48 -17.89 -6.23 -1.78
N MET A 49 -16.83 -5.82 -1.08
CA MET A 49 -16.85 -5.60 0.36
C MET A 49 -17.47 -4.24 0.67
N CYS A 50 -18.38 -4.22 1.63
CA CYS A 50 -19.08 -3.03 2.13
C CYS A 50 -18.89 -2.92 3.64
N ASP A 51 -18.76 -1.70 4.14
CA ASP A 51 -18.59 -1.45 5.57
C ASP A 51 -19.86 -0.82 6.16
N THR A 52 -20.36 -1.36 7.27
CA THR A 52 -21.41 -0.72 8.08
C THR A 52 -20.85 -0.39 9.46
N PHE A 53 -21.05 0.86 9.89
CA PHE A 53 -20.48 1.39 11.12
C PHE A 53 -21.51 1.52 12.22
N PHE A 54 -21.13 1.19 13.45
CA PHE A 54 -21.94 1.38 14.65
C PHE A 54 -21.09 2.06 15.73
N ASN A 55 -21.73 2.86 16.57
CA ASN A 55 -21.09 3.39 17.78
C ASN A 55 -20.91 2.25 18.77
N LEU A 56 -19.70 2.05 19.30
CA LEU A 56 -19.43 0.94 20.21
C LEU A 56 -20.20 1.05 21.54
N HIS A 57 -20.37 2.25 22.08
CA HIS A 57 -21.08 2.45 23.35
C HIS A 57 -22.60 2.45 23.22
N THR A 58 -23.16 3.09 22.18
CA THR A 58 -24.62 3.17 22.02
C THR A 58 -25.19 2.03 21.18
N LEU A 59 -24.33 1.32 20.45
CA LEU A 59 -24.69 0.33 19.41
C LEU A 59 -25.59 0.89 18.30
N GLU A 60 -25.80 2.21 18.27
CA GLU A 60 -26.55 2.87 17.22
C GLU A 60 -25.73 2.85 15.93
N ARG A 61 -26.41 2.53 14.83
CA ARG A 61 -25.81 2.58 13.51
C ARG A 61 -25.45 4.02 13.16
N ILE A 62 -24.23 4.21 12.67
CA ILE A 62 -23.77 5.50 12.18
C ILE A 62 -24.33 5.72 10.77
N ASP A 63 -24.92 6.90 10.58
CA ASP A 63 -25.41 7.33 9.26
C ASP A 63 -24.26 7.38 8.24
N PRO A 64 -24.38 6.71 7.07
CA PRO A 64 -23.32 6.66 6.06
C PRO A 64 -22.91 8.04 5.54
N PHE A 65 -23.86 8.95 5.33
CA PHE A 65 -23.55 10.29 4.82
C PHE A 65 -22.81 11.12 5.87
N LYS A 66 -23.20 11.02 7.13
CA LYS A 66 -22.50 11.62 8.25
C LYS A 66 -21.08 11.10 8.35
N ARG A 67 -20.87 9.78 8.27
CA ARG A 67 -19.54 9.16 8.31
C ARG A 67 -18.66 9.62 7.15
N TYR A 68 -19.20 9.60 5.92
CA TYR A 68 -18.51 10.11 4.74
C TYR A 68 -18.02 11.55 4.94
N ASN A 69 -18.90 12.45 5.38
CA ASN A 69 -18.55 13.85 5.59
C ASN A 69 -17.55 14.09 6.72
N GLN A 70 -17.50 13.19 7.71
CA GLN A 70 -16.59 13.30 8.85
C GLN A 70 -15.18 12.81 8.51
N GLU A 71 -15.06 11.73 7.74
CA GLU A 71 -13.78 11.05 7.55
C GLU A 71 -13.17 11.24 6.16
N ASN A 72 -13.97 11.40 5.10
CA ASN A 72 -13.42 11.50 3.75
C ASN A 72 -12.56 12.77 3.58
N GLY A 73 -11.31 12.59 3.17
CA GLY A 73 -10.33 13.66 2.99
C GLY A 73 -9.62 14.10 4.27
N LYS A 74 -9.91 13.48 5.42
CA LYS A 74 -9.19 13.73 6.66
C LYS A 74 -7.74 13.27 6.51
N ALA A 75 -6.81 14.16 6.84
CA ALA A 75 -5.38 13.90 6.73
C ALA A 75 -4.71 13.96 8.11
N PHE A 76 -3.92 12.94 8.41
CA PHE A 76 -3.02 12.87 9.55
C PHE A 76 -1.62 13.22 9.06
N ILE A 77 -0.99 14.23 9.67
CA ILE A 77 0.33 14.71 9.26
C ILE A 77 1.27 14.58 10.45
N GLU A 78 2.32 13.79 10.27
CA GLU A 78 3.37 13.57 11.25
C GLU A 78 4.70 14.09 10.69
N LYS A 79 5.49 14.75 11.54
CA LYS A 79 6.85 15.17 11.22
C LYS A 79 7.81 14.34 12.05
N ILE A 80 8.67 13.59 11.38
CA ILE A 80 9.63 12.68 12.00
C ILE A 80 10.99 12.97 11.36
N ASP A 81 11.93 13.51 12.13
CA ASP A 81 13.24 13.96 11.64
C ASP A 81 13.13 14.91 10.43
N ASP A 82 13.71 14.53 9.28
CA ASP A 82 13.64 15.26 8.00
C ASP A 82 12.47 14.83 7.10
N LEU A 83 11.58 13.95 7.62
CA LEU A 83 10.45 13.38 6.90
C LEU A 83 9.13 14.01 7.31
N THR A 84 8.24 14.17 6.33
CA THR A 84 6.82 14.45 6.54
C THR A 84 6.01 13.24 6.09
N VAL A 85 5.27 12.65 7.02
CA VAL A 85 4.40 11.51 6.76
C VAL A 85 2.97 12.02 6.72
N VAL A 86 2.24 11.71 5.65
CA VAL A 86 0.85 12.12 5.46
C VAL A 86 0.01 10.87 5.20
N THR A 87 -1.02 10.66 6.01
CA THR A 87 -2.00 9.59 5.79
C THR A 87 -3.37 10.21 5.59
N THR A 88 -3.98 10.01 4.43
CA THR A 88 -5.29 10.56 4.08
C THR A 88 -6.33 9.46 4.04
N VAL A 89 -7.48 9.69 4.64
CA VAL A 89 -8.63 8.79 4.59
C VAL A 89 -9.45 9.09 3.33
N SER A 90 -9.83 8.04 2.61
CA SER A 90 -10.80 8.10 1.51
C SER A 90 -11.93 7.14 1.77
N VAL A 91 -13.16 7.59 1.56
CA VAL A 91 -14.36 6.76 1.77
C VAL A 91 -15.06 6.54 0.42
N GLU A 92 -15.26 5.28 0.03
CA GLU A 92 -16.01 4.97 -1.19
C GLU A 92 -17.52 5.12 -0.94
N LYS A 93 -18.20 5.98 -1.70
CA LYS A 93 -19.62 6.29 -1.44
C LYS A 93 -20.58 5.10 -1.58
N GLU A 94 -20.28 4.16 -2.48
CA GLU A 94 -21.16 3.03 -2.78
C GLU A 94 -21.10 1.96 -1.69
N THR A 95 -19.89 1.64 -1.25
CA THR A 95 -19.60 0.51 -0.34
C THR A 95 -19.40 0.98 1.10
N MET A 96 -19.13 2.27 1.29
CA MET A 96 -18.66 2.89 2.52
C MET A 96 -17.31 2.35 3.01
N ALA A 97 -16.58 1.62 2.16
CA ALA A 97 -15.25 1.14 2.49
C ALA A 97 -14.29 2.32 2.72
N GLU A 98 -13.52 2.24 3.79
CA GLU A 98 -12.51 3.23 4.15
C GLU A 98 -11.10 2.77 3.78
N TYR A 99 -10.39 3.65 3.10
CA TYR A 99 -9.02 3.43 2.65
C TYR A 99 -8.08 4.48 3.24
N LEU A 100 -6.85 4.06 3.53
CA LEU A 100 -5.75 4.92 3.94
C LEU A 100 -4.76 5.07 2.80
N PHE A 101 -4.54 6.31 2.38
CA PHE A 101 -3.51 6.69 1.43
C PHE A 101 -2.36 7.34 2.19
N GLY A 102 -1.29 6.58 2.38
CA GLY A 102 -0.06 7.04 3.02
C GLY A 102 0.92 7.62 2.00
N ALA A 103 1.65 8.65 2.40
CA ALA A 103 2.77 9.20 1.65
C ALA A 103 3.87 9.66 2.61
N VAL A 104 5.13 9.42 2.26
CA VAL A 104 6.29 10.02 2.97
C VAL A 104 7.00 10.97 2.03
N PHE A 105 7.33 12.15 2.55
CA PHE A 105 8.03 13.20 1.84
C PHE A 105 9.35 13.51 2.54
N LYS A 106 10.39 13.76 1.75
CA LYS A 106 11.68 14.28 2.19
C LYS A 106 12.01 15.50 1.36
N ASN A 107 12.30 16.63 2.00
CA ASN A 107 12.54 17.92 1.32
C ASN A 107 11.44 18.32 0.32
N GLY A 108 10.17 17.97 0.61
CA GLY A 108 9.02 18.26 -0.25
C GLY A 108 8.86 17.30 -1.43
N GLN A 109 9.82 16.40 -1.70
CA GLN A 109 9.68 15.34 -2.68
C GLN A 109 9.06 14.11 -2.03
N GLN A 110 8.05 13.55 -2.68
CA GLN A 110 7.41 12.34 -2.21
C GLN A 110 8.28 11.12 -2.54
N ILE A 111 8.70 10.39 -1.51
CA ILE A 111 9.62 9.24 -1.60
C ILE A 111 8.94 7.90 -1.29
N PHE A 112 7.69 7.91 -0.82
CA PHE A 112 6.93 6.71 -0.51
C PHE A 112 5.44 6.93 -0.70
N LYS A 113 4.71 5.89 -1.13
CA LYS A 113 3.25 5.80 -1.07
C LYS A 113 2.84 4.45 -0.50
N SER A 114 1.77 4.43 0.29
CA SER A 114 1.09 3.20 0.67
C SER A 114 -0.41 3.32 0.49
N PHE A 115 -1.04 2.17 0.31
CA PHE A 115 -2.48 2.04 0.28
C PHE A 115 -2.91 0.90 1.20
N ASP A 116 -3.89 1.17 2.05
CA ASP A 116 -4.47 0.18 2.96
C ASP A 116 -5.96 0.31 3.07
N VAL A 117 -6.61 -0.79 3.47
CA VAL A 117 -7.97 -0.77 3.98
C VAL A 117 -7.89 -0.42 5.47
N ARG A 118 -8.60 0.63 5.90
CA ARG A 118 -8.43 1.23 7.24
C ARG A 118 -8.79 0.29 8.39
N TYR A 119 -9.72 -0.64 8.15
CA TYR A 119 -10.22 -1.58 9.13
C TYR A 119 -10.06 -3.00 8.60
N PHE A 120 -9.04 -3.69 9.09
CA PHE A 120 -8.70 -5.07 8.76
C PHE A 120 -8.39 -5.82 10.06
N SER A 121 -8.64 -7.13 10.13
CA SER A 121 -8.43 -7.93 11.35
C SER A 121 -6.98 -8.04 11.80
N LEU A 122 -6.03 -7.76 10.92
CA LEU A 122 -4.61 -7.74 11.26
C LEU A 122 -4.17 -6.32 11.65
N PRO A 123 -3.21 -6.18 12.58
CA PRO A 123 -2.65 -4.88 12.95
C PRO A 123 -2.17 -4.12 11.70
N THR A 124 -2.76 -2.96 11.44
CA THR A 124 -2.34 -2.08 10.36
C THR A 124 -1.07 -1.34 10.79
N LEU A 125 0.03 -1.60 10.10
CA LEU A 125 1.26 -0.81 10.28
C LEU A 125 0.98 0.63 9.85
N SER A 126 1.52 1.59 10.61
CA SER A 126 1.48 3.00 10.22
C SER A 126 2.20 3.22 8.88
N THR A 127 1.89 4.33 8.20
CA THR A 127 2.59 4.71 6.96
C THR A 127 4.10 4.81 7.17
N TYR A 128 4.54 5.29 8.34
CA TYR A 128 5.95 5.38 8.68
C TYR A 128 6.59 4.01 8.91
N GLU A 129 5.94 3.09 9.65
CA GLU A 129 6.46 1.74 9.86
C GLU A 129 6.56 0.96 8.55
N LYS A 130 5.59 1.12 7.64
CA LYS A 130 5.66 0.55 6.28
C LYS A 130 6.86 1.08 5.52
N TYR A 131 7.10 2.39 5.58
CA TYR A 131 8.29 3.00 5.00
C TYR A 131 9.57 2.41 5.61
N LEU A 132 9.67 2.30 6.94
CA LEU A 132 10.83 1.71 7.61
C LEU A 132 11.05 0.25 7.22
N ASN A 133 9.99 -0.54 7.07
CA ASN A 133 10.05 -1.92 6.61
C ASN A 133 10.53 -2.03 5.15
N VAL A 134 10.09 -1.13 4.27
CA VAL A 134 10.65 -1.05 2.90
C VAL A 134 12.14 -0.73 2.97
N GLN A 135 12.54 0.28 3.75
CA GLN A 135 13.95 0.66 3.87
C GLN A 135 14.83 -0.45 4.44
N SER A 136 14.35 -1.18 5.45
CA SER A 136 15.08 -2.31 6.04
C SER A 136 15.19 -3.47 5.06
N ASN A 137 14.11 -3.80 4.35
CA ASN A 137 14.12 -4.81 3.30
C ASN A 137 15.07 -4.44 2.17
N LEU A 138 15.05 -3.19 1.70
CA LEU A 138 15.99 -2.69 0.69
C LEU A 138 17.45 -2.86 1.14
N LYS A 139 17.77 -2.59 2.41
CA LYS A 139 19.13 -2.81 2.96
C LYS A 139 19.53 -4.29 3.02
N VAL A 140 18.62 -5.17 3.44
CA VAL A 140 18.87 -6.63 3.45
C VAL A 140 19.06 -7.16 2.02
N ILE A 141 18.25 -6.65 1.09
CA ILE A 141 18.33 -6.94 -0.33
C ILE A 141 19.67 -6.45 -0.91
N GLN A 142 20.14 -5.25 -0.57
CA GLN A 142 21.45 -4.73 -1.00
C GLN A 142 22.60 -5.66 -0.58
N LYS A 143 22.63 -6.10 0.68
CA LYS A 143 23.73 -6.93 1.22
C LYS A 143 23.84 -8.31 0.55
N ASN A 144 22.73 -8.88 0.12
CA ASN A 144 22.71 -10.16 -0.61
C ASN A 144 23.01 -10.00 -2.12
N ARG A 145 23.02 -8.77 -2.65
CA ARG A 145 23.03 -8.50 -4.10
C ARG A 145 24.33 -8.04 -4.71
N GLU A 146 25.29 -7.52 -3.95
CA GLU A 146 26.66 -7.29 -4.45
C GLU A 146 27.24 -8.58 -5.08
N ASN A 147 26.91 -9.73 -4.50
CA ASN A 147 27.28 -11.04 -5.05
C ASN A 147 26.46 -11.45 -6.29
N PHE A 148 25.22 -11.00 -6.42
CA PHE A 148 24.31 -11.36 -7.52
C PHE A 148 24.66 -10.64 -8.83
N PHE A 149 25.15 -9.40 -8.74
CA PHE A 149 25.54 -8.56 -9.87
C PHE A 149 27.01 -8.67 -10.27
N LYS A 150 27.79 -9.49 -9.58
CA LYS A 150 29.17 -9.76 -10.00
C LYS A 150 29.17 -10.34 -11.42
N GLY A 151 29.94 -9.70 -12.31
CA GLY A 151 30.05 -10.07 -13.72
C GLY A 151 28.86 -9.66 -14.58
N PHE A 152 28.01 -8.71 -14.15
CA PHE A 152 26.88 -8.23 -14.98
C PHE A 152 27.31 -7.67 -16.33
N ASN A 153 28.44 -6.96 -16.37
CA ASN A 153 28.99 -6.37 -17.60
C ASN A 153 29.43 -7.43 -18.62
N ASP A 154 29.72 -8.65 -18.17
CA ASP A 154 30.17 -9.76 -19.01
C ASP A 154 29.01 -10.61 -19.57
N LEU A 155 27.77 -10.30 -19.17
CA LEU A 155 26.56 -11.04 -19.58
C LEU A 155 26.08 -10.63 -20.97
N SER A 156 25.41 -11.55 -21.66
CA SER A 156 24.64 -11.22 -22.87
C SER A 156 23.46 -10.30 -22.54
N PHE A 157 22.92 -9.62 -23.54
CA PHE A 157 21.73 -8.77 -23.37
C PHE A 157 20.54 -9.55 -22.77
N GLU A 158 20.28 -10.77 -23.27
CA GLU A 158 19.20 -11.63 -22.77
C GLU A 158 19.43 -12.03 -21.30
N GLU A 159 20.68 -12.29 -20.92
CA GLU A 159 21.05 -12.61 -19.54
C GLU A 159 20.90 -11.38 -18.62
N LYS A 160 21.26 -10.19 -19.10
CA LYS A 160 21.04 -8.92 -18.39
C LYS A 160 19.54 -8.69 -18.14
N VAL A 161 18.71 -8.84 -19.18
CA VAL A 161 17.24 -8.74 -19.06
C VAL A 161 16.70 -9.77 -18.08
N SER A 162 17.13 -11.03 -18.19
CA SER A 162 16.68 -12.10 -17.29
C SER A 162 17.01 -11.82 -15.82
N LYS A 163 18.25 -11.40 -15.52
CA LYS A 163 18.66 -11.04 -14.15
C LYS A 163 17.88 -9.83 -13.60
N LEU A 164 17.74 -8.77 -14.39
CA LEU A 164 17.00 -7.57 -13.98
C LEU A 164 15.52 -7.88 -13.76
N ARG A 165 14.92 -8.73 -14.61
CA ARG A 165 13.53 -9.18 -14.47
C ARG A 165 13.31 -10.03 -13.23
N GLN A 166 14.24 -10.91 -12.88
CA GLN A 166 14.17 -11.68 -11.63
C GLN A 166 14.12 -10.72 -10.42
N ILE A 167 14.94 -9.67 -10.44
CA ILE A 167 14.96 -8.65 -9.40
C ILE A 167 13.67 -7.84 -9.36
N PHE A 168 13.16 -7.42 -10.52
CA PHE A 168 11.86 -6.77 -10.62
C PHE A 168 10.80 -7.61 -9.93
N ARG A 169 10.67 -8.89 -10.31
CA ARG A 169 9.65 -9.77 -9.74
C ARG A 169 9.82 -10.00 -8.25
N THR A 170 11.04 -10.19 -7.76
CA THR A 170 11.28 -10.36 -6.33
C THR A 170 10.95 -9.09 -5.57
N ASN A 171 11.49 -7.95 -5.98
CA ASN A 171 11.33 -6.70 -5.24
C ASN A 171 9.94 -6.11 -5.37
N PHE A 172 9.41 -6.05 -6.58
CA PHE A 172 8.08 -5.53 -6.82
C PHE A 172 7.04 -6.37 -6.07
N ARG A 173 7.16 -7.70 -6.08
CA ARG A 173 6.26 -8.56 -5.29
C ARG A 173 6.37 -8.29 -3.79
N THR A 174 7.58 -8.28 -3.24
CA THR A 174 7.79 -8.01 -1.80
C THR A 174 7.28 -6.62 -1.42
N ASN A 175 7.45 -5.63 -2.29
CA ASN A 175 6.95 -4.28 -2.12
C ASN A 175 5.41 -4.25 -2.14
N CYS A 176 4.78 -4.93 -3.10
CA CYS A 176 3.32 -5.07 -3.16
C CYS A 176 2.75 -5.77 -1.92
N GLU A 177 3.42 -6.81 -1.41
CA GLU A 177 3.01 -7.55 -0.20
C GLU A 177 2.99 -6.67 1.06
N ILE A 178 3.76 -5.58 1.10
CA ILE A 178 3.80 -4.60 2.20
C ILE A 178 3.04 -3.31 1.88
N GLY A 179 2.30 -3.27 0.77
CA GLY A 179 1.48 -2.13 0.33
C GLY A 179 2.28 -0.99 -0.30
N TYR A 180 3.50 -1.24 -0.77
CA TYR A 180 4.37 -0.31 -1.48
C TYR A 180 4.32 -0.58 -2.98
N TYR A 181 3.65 0.28 -3.75
CA TYR A 181 3.36 0.02 -5.17
C TYR A 181 4.23 0.70 -6.23
N PRO A 182 5.20 1.60 -5.95
CA PRO A 182 5.83 2.33 -7.04
C PRO A 182 6.85 1.44 -7.76
N PRO A 183 6.58 1.05 -9.02
CA PRO A 183 7.39 0.10 -9.75
C PRO A 183 8.81 0.61 -10.01
N GLU A 184 9.03 1.92 -10.05
CA GLU A 184 10.33 2.55 -10.28
C GLU A 184 11.37 2.34 -9.15
N TYR A 185 10.94 1.87 -7.98
CA TYR A 185 11.81 1.61 -6.82
C TYR A 185 12.25 0.14 -6.71
N PHE A 186 11.98 -0.67 -7.73
CA PHE A 186 12.37 -2.07 -7.71
C PHE A 186 13.89 -2.27 -7.71
N LEU A 187 14.65 -1.30 -8.23
CA LEU A 187 16.10 -1.36 -8.36
C LEU A 187 16.75 -0.33 -7.41
N PRO A 188 17.53 -0.71 -6.39
CA PRO A 188 18.22 0.22 -5.50
C PRO A 188 19.13 1.23 -6.21
N GLN A 189 19.28 2.43 -5.63
CA GLN A 189 20.08 3.52 -6.19
C GLN A 189 21.55 3.13 -6.42
N GLU A 190 22.20 2.52 -5.43
CA GLU A 190 23.62 2.18 -5.51
C GLU A 190 23.86 1.15 -6.63
N LEU A 191 22.89 0.25 -6.85
CA LEU A 191 22.94 -0.70 -7.95
C LEU A 191 22.75 -0.01 -9.30
N PHE A 192 21.76 0.88 -9.41
CA PHE A 192 21.59 1.70 -10.60
C PHE A 192 22.88 2.44 -10.94
N GLU A 193 23.50 3.14 -9.98
CA GLU A 193 24.73 3.89 -10.18
C GLU A 193 25.91 3.01 -10.60
N SER A 194 26.03 1.81 -10.02
CA SER A 194 27.10 0.86 -10.38
C SER A 194 26.98 0.31 -11.80
N LEU A 195 25.77 0.23 -12.34
CA LEU A 195 25.46 -0.34 -13.64
C LEU A 195 25.20 0.73 -14.73
N ASP A 196 25.04 2.00 -14.35
CA ASP A 196 24.70 3.10 -15.28
C ASP A 196 25.76 3.31 -16.37
N ASN A 197 26.99 2.85 -16.13
CA ASN A 197 28.09 2.91 -17.10
C ASN A 197 28.07 1.76 -18.13
N ASP A 198 27.24 0.72 -17.94
CA ASP A 198 27.07 -0.35 -18.93
C ASP A 198 26.20 0.15 -20.09
N SER A 199 26.69 -0.01 -21.32
CA SER A 199 26.05 0.54 -22.52
C SER A 199 24.67 -0.04 -22.82
N GLU A 200 24.37 -1.23 -22.29
CA GLU A 200 23.12 -1.94 -22.54
C GLU A 200 22.17 -1.90 -21.35
N PHE A 201 22.65 -1.52 -20.16
CA PHE A 201 21.87 -1.57 -18.92
C PHE A 201 20.54 -0.81 -19.01
N ARG A 202 20.55 0.44 -19.47
CA ARG A 202 19.32 1.25 -19.60
C ARG A 202 18.33 0.64 -20.62
N THR A 203 18.85 0.06 -21.69
CA THR A 203 18.04 -0.62 -22.71
C THR A 203 17.43 -1.91 -22.15
N ALA A 204 18.22 -2.70 -21.43
CA ALA A 204 17.75 -3.91 -20.75
C ALA A 204 16.71 -3.57 -19.67
N LEU A 205 16.89 -2.47 -18.95
CA LEU A 205 15.96 -1.99 -17.92
C LEU A 205 14.60 -1.60 -18.52
N LEU A 206 14.59 -0.87 -19.64
CA LEU A 206 13.37 -0.54 -20.36
C LEU A 206 12.66 -1.80 -20.88
N GLU A 207 13.41 -2.78 -21.36
CA GLU A 207 12.86 -4.05 -21.83
C GLU A 207 12.20 -4.85 -20.68
N VAL A 208 12.79 -4.85 -19.49
CA VAL A 208 12.16 -5.46 -18.29
C VAL A 208 10.82 -4.79 -17.97
N LEU A 209 10.75 -3.46 -18.01
CA LEU A 209 9.51 -2.73 -17.73
C LEU A 209 8.44 -3.02 -18.79
N ARG A 210 8.81 -3.17 -20.07
CA ARG A 210 7.88 -3.61 -21.12
C ARG A 210 7.36 -5.03 -20.87
N LEU A 211 8.24 -5.95 -20.47
CA LEU A 211 7.87 -7.34 -20.17
C LEU A 211 6.97 -7.47 -18.93
N GLU A 212 6.97 -6.49 -18.03
CA GLU A 212 6.22 -6.49 -16.77
C GLU A 212 5.18 -5.35 -16.71
N GLU A 213 4.83 -4.74 -17.85
CA GLU A 213 3.89 -3.61 -17.95
C GLU A 213 2.49 -3.93 -17.40
N SER A 214 2.07 -5.20 -17.50
CA SER A 214 0.82 -5.67 -16.91
C SER A 214 0.82 -5.70 -15.38
N ALA A 215 2.00 -5.73 -14.75
CA ALA A 215 2.13 -5.73 -13.30
C ALA A 215 2.10 -4.31 -12.72
N THR A 216 2.49 -3.29 -13.50
CA THR A 216 2.63 -1.90 -13.05
C THR A 216 1.36 -1.07 -13.22
N ASN A 217 0.43 -1.49 -14.09
CA ASN A 217 -0.74 -0.70 -14.52
C ASN A 217 -0.40 0.71 -15.06
N GLU A 218 0.87 0.94 -15.43
CA GLU A 218 1.37 2.18 -16.01
C GLU A 218 2.24 1.85 -17.23
N PRO A 219 2.25 2.70 -18.28
CA PRO A 219 3.08 2.48 -19.44
C PRO A 219 4.56 2.35 -19.07
N ALA A 220 5.26 1.38 -19.66
CA ALA A 220 6.66 1.12 -19.34
C ALA A 220 7.57 2.36 -19.47
N SER A 221 7.28 3.24 -20.43
CA SER A 221 8.01 4.50 -20.62
C SER A 221 7.81 5.49 -19.47
N VAL A 222 6.61 5.55 -18.88
CA VAL A 222 6.31 6.44 -17.75
C VAL A 222 7.07 5.97 -16.51
N VAL A 223 7.02 4.67 -16.24
CA VAL A 223 7.77 4.07 -15.13
C VAL A 223 9.28 4.27 -15.31
N PHE A 224 9.78 4.09 -16.53
CA PHE A 224 11.18 4.31 -16.86
C PHE A 224 11.60 5.76 -16.64
N ASP A 225 10.81 6.72 -17.12
CA ASP A 225 11.10 8.15 -16.93
C ASP A 225 11.10 8.53 -15.45
N ASN A 226 10.16 7.98 -14.65
CA ASN A 226 10.11 8.20 -13.20
C ASN A 226 11.33 7.59 -12.51
N LEU A 227 11.75 6.40 -12.93
CA LEU A 227 12.95 5.71 -12.45
C LEU A 227 14.22 6.56 -12.73
N ILE A 228 14.39 7.01 -13.96
CA ILE A 228 15.54 7.83 -14.35
C ILE A 228 15.52 9.16 -13.60
N LYS A 229 14.37 9.83 -13.51
CA LYS A 229 14.23 11.07 -12.73
C LYS A 229 14.63 10.85 -11.29
N HIS A 230 14.14 9.77 -10.66
CA HIS A 230 14.45 9.44 -9.28
C HIS A 230 15.97 9.30 -9.04
N TYR A 231 16.68 8.56 -9.90
CA TYR A 231 18.12 8.32 -9.70
C TYR A 231 19.03 9.43 -10.24
N VAL A 232 18.60 10.24 -11.21
CA VAL A 232 19.37 11.38 -11.71
C VAL A 232 19.27 12.58 -10.77
N TYR A 233 18.10 12.84 -10.15
CA TYR A 233 17.95 13.94 -9.19
C TYR A 233 18.77 13.74 -7.90
N CYS A 234 18.95 12.49 -7.45
CA CYS A 234 19.74 12.17 -6.27
C CYS A 234 21.27 12.34 -6.46
N LYS A 235 21.77 12.58 -7.68
CA LYS A 235 23.20 12.90 -7.94
C LYS A 235 23.54 14.38 -7.76
N GLU A 236 22.53 15.27 -7.69
CA GLU A 236 22.73 16.73 -7.61
C GLU A 236 22.58 17.32 -6.19
N THR A 237 22.43 16.47 -5.17
CA THR A 237 22.35 16.84 -3.74
C THR A 237 23.38 16.11 -2.91
#